data_AF-A0A2A5X571-F1
#
_entry.id   AF-A0A2A5X571-F1
#
_cell.length_a   1.000
_cell.length_b   1.000
_cell.length_c   1.000
_cell.angle_alpha   90.00
_cell.angle_beta   90.00
_cell.angle_gamma   90.00
#
_symmetry.space_group_name_H-M   'P 1'
#
loop_
_entity.id
_entity.type
_entity.pdbx_description
1 polymer ?
#
loop_
_entity_poly.entity_id
_entity_poly.type
_entity_poly.pdbx_seq_one_letter_code
_entity_poly.pdbx_strand_id
1 'polypeptide(L)' 'MNIKTIDLHGIRHKEAMLLVRETLDELSLKQSFSLTIITGNSSVLQHRIFNEVLERTKYNYFIPSWNLGQIVVEYIEL' A
#
# COMPACT_ATOMS: atom_id res chain seq x y z
N MET A 1 13.61 9.60 -4.29
CA MET A 1 12.35 8.83 -4.37
C MET A 1 12.62 7.39 -3.97
N ASN A 2 12.00 6.94 -2.87
CA ASN A 2 12.15 5.57 -2.36
C ASN A 2 11.16 4.63 -3.06
N ILE A 3 11.62 3.49 -3.57
CA ILE A 3 10.77 2.50 -4.25
C ILE A 3 10.81 1.20 -3.45
N LYS A 4 9.66 0.73 -2.99
CA LYS A 4 9.55 -0.48 -2.17
C LYS A 4 8.38 -1.35 -2.63
N THR A 5 8.49 -2.65 -2.40
CA THR A 5 7.41 -3.62 -2.64
C THR A 5 7.22 -4.46 -1.40
N ILE A 6 5.95 -4.71 -1.02
CA ILE A 6 5.58 -5.67 0.02
C ILE A 6 4.59 -6.68 -0.54
N ASP A 7 4.75 -7.95 -0.15
CA ASP A 7 3.86 -9.04 -0.54
C ASP A 7 2.98 -9.45 0.65
N LEU A 8 1.67 -9.35 0.47
CA LEU A 8 0.66 -9.67 1.46
C LEU A 8 -0.13 -10.94 1.10
N HIS A 9 0.23 -11.62 0.01
CA HIS A 9 -0.45 -12.82 -0.42
C HIS A 9 -0.36 -13.91 0.65
N GLY A 10 -1.51 -14.42 1.09
CA GLY A 10 -1.59 -15.46 2.11
C GLY A 10 -1.42 -14.96 3.55
N ILE A 11 -1.18 -13.65 3.76
CA ILE A 11 -1.07 -13.06 5.10
C ILE A 11 -2.46 -12.83 5.70
N ARG A 12 -2.61 -13.03 7.01
CA ARG A 12 -3.86 -12.71 7.72
C ARG A 12 -4.14 -11.23 7.60
N HIS A 13 -5.39 -10.86 7.30
CA HIS A 13 -5.74 -9.46 7.03
C HIS A 13 -5.33 -8.48 8.16
N LYS A 14 -5.38 -8.88 9.43
CA LYS A 14 -4.94 -8.03 10.55
C LYS A 14 -3.44 -7.74 10.51
N GLU A 15 -2.62 -8.76 10.24
CA GLU A 15 -1.16 -8.65 10.10
C GLU A 15 -0.82 -7.83 8.86
N ALA A 16 -1.57 -8.05 7.76
CA ALA A 16 -1.43 -7.27 6.55
C ALA A 16 -1.67 -5.77 6.78
N MET A 17 -2.71 -5.39 7.55
CA MET A 17 -2.97 -3.98 7.86
C MET A 17 -1.83 -3.36 8.69
N LEU A 18 -1.28 -4.12 9.65
CA LEU A 18 -0.17 -3.63 10.47
C LEU A 18 1.08 -3.39 9.61
N LEU A 19 1.45 -4.36 8.78
CA LEU A 19 2.63 -4.26 7.91
C LEU A 19 2.51 -3.10 6.92
N VAL A 20 1.33 -2.86 6.35
CA VAL A 20 1.11 -1.72 5.44
C VAL A 20 1.31 -0.39 6.17
N ARG A 21 0.74 -0.23 7.38
CA ARG A 21 0.90 1.00 8.17
C ARG A 21 2.35 1.26 8.54
N GLU A 22 3.02 0.26 9.10
CA GLU A 22 4.43 0.38 9.51
C GLU A 22 5.33 0.72 8.32
N THR A 23 5.08 0.11 7.16
CA THR A 23 5.83 0.41 5.93
C THR A 23 5.60 1.83 5.46
N LEU A 24 4.35 2.31 5.45
CA LEU A 24 4.03 3.69 5.06
C LEU A 24 4.65 4.71 6.01
N ASP A 25 4.58 4.46 7.33
CA ASP A 25 5.18 5.32 8.34
C ASP A 25 6.70 5.41 8.13
N GLU A 26 7.38 4.26 7.96
CA GLU A 26 8.81 4.18 7.70
C GLU A 26 9.23 4.94 6.42
N LEU A 27 8.43 4.83 5.36
CA LEU A 27 8.71 5.49 4.08
C LEU A 27 8.48 7.00 4.16
N SER A 28 7.39 7.42 4.81
CA SER A 28 6.99 8.82 4.90
C SER A 28 7.96 9.70 5.67
N LEU A 29 8.75 9.12 6.60
CA LEU A 29 9.77 9.82 7.38
C LEU A 29 11.03 10.17 6.57
N LYS A 30 11.25 9.53 5.42
CA LYS A 30 12.52 9.65 4.69
C LYS A 30 12.48 10.70 3.58
N GLN A 31 11.44 10.69 2.74
CA GLN A 31 11.20 11.57 1.57
C GLN A 31 10.02 11.03 0.74
N SER A 32 9.78 11.60 -0.45
CA SER A 32 8.90 11.05 -1.50
C SER A 32 9.12 9.55 -1.77
N PHE A 33 8.03 8.79 -1.91
CA PHE A 33 8.07 7.34 -2.11
C PHE A 33 7.05 6.82 -3.13
N SER A 34 7.30 5.61 -3.61
CA SER A 34 6.35 4.73 -4.30
C SER A 34 6.41 3.33 -3.67
N LEU A 35 5.27 2.84 -3.21
CA LEU A 35 5.11 1.53 -2.57
C LEU A 35 4.18 0.67 -3.42
N THR A 36 4.66 -0.49 -3.85
CA THR A 36 3.82 -1.53 -4.45
C THR A 36 3.39 -2.53 -3.39
N ILE A 37 2.08 -2.75 -3.24
CA ILE A 37 1.51 -3.73 -2.32
C ILE A 37 0.90 -4.86 -3.15
N ILE A 38 1.42 -6.08 -3.01
CA ILE A 38 0.88 -7.27 -3.69
C ILE A 38 -0.20 -7.89 -2.80
N THR A 39 -1.41 -8.03 -3.35
CA THR A 39 -2.61 -8.49 -2.64
C THR A 39 -3.14 -9.83 -3.16
N GLY A 40 -2.52 -10.41 -4.20
CA GLY A 40 -2.94 -11.69 -4.78
C GLY A 40 -4.37 -11.67 -5.37
N ASN A 41 -4.84 -10.52 -5.88
CA ASN A 41 -6.21 -10.27 -6.35
C ASN A 41 -7.30 -10.39 -5.25
N SER A 42 -6.93 -10.40 -3.97
CA SER A 42 -7.92 -10.40 -2.89
C SER A 42 -8.64 -9.06 -2.81
N SER A 43 -9.84 -8.97 -3.38
CA SER A 43 -10.68 -7.76 -3.34
C SER A 43 -10.99 -7.33 -1.91
N VAL A 44 -11.20 -8.29 -1.00
CA VAL A 44 -11.42 -8.04 0.43
C VAL A 44 -10.20 -7.37 1.05
N LEU A 45 -8.99 -7.88 0.79
CA LEU A 45 -7.77 -7.26 1.30
C LEU A 45 -7.57 -5.85 0.72
N GLN A 46 -7.82 -5.67 -0.58
CA GLN A 46 -7.75 -4.36 -1.23
C GLN A 46 -8.71 -3.36 -0.59
N HIS A 47 -9.98 -3.72 -0.38
CA HIS A 47 -10.97 -2.85 0.26
C HIS A 47 -10.57 -2.47 1.68
N ARG A 48 -9.98 -3.41 2.43
CA ARG A 48 -9.47 -3.12 3.77
C ARG A 48 -8.31 -2.14 3.74
N ILE A 49 -7.35 -2.33 2.82
CA ILE A 49 -6.22 -1.39 2.66
C ILE A 49 -6.74 0.01 2.31
N PHE A 50 -7.69 0.11 1.38
CA PHE A 50 -8.30 1.39 1.04
C PHE A 50 -8.97 2.04 2.24
N ASN A 51 -9.94 1.36 2.86
CA ASN A 51 -10.83 1.97 3.85
C ASN A 51 -10.14 2.16 5.22
N GLU A 52 -9.28 1.24 5.63
CA GLU A 52 -8.66 1.29 6.95
C GLU A 52 -7.34 2.07 6.92
N VAL A 53 -6.60 2.06 5.82
CA VAL A 53 -5.24 2.61 5.76
C VAL A 53 -5.14 3.84 4.87
N LEU A 54 -5.65 3.83 3.65
CA LEU A 54 -5.30 4.83 2.63
C LEU A 54 -6.30 6.00 2.49
N GLU A 55 -7.61 5.77 2.63
CA GLU A 55 -8.69 6.73 2.32
C GLU A 55 -8.56 8.08 3.06
N ARG A 56 -7.93 8.08 4.25
CA ARG A 56 -7.75 9.27 5.09
C ARG A 56 -6.33 9.81 5.10
N THR A 57 -5.52 9.42 4.12
CA THR A 57 -4.13 9.86 4.01
C THR A 57 -3.95 10.87 2.88
N LYS A 58 -2.79 11.51 2.85
CA LYS A 58 -2.36 12.40 1.77
C LYS A 58 -1.74 11.64 0.58
N TYR A 59 -1.76 10.31 0.61
CA TYR A 59 -1.11 9.48 -0.41
C TYR A 59 -2.03 9.31 -1.61
N ASN A 60 -1.45 9.37 -2.80
CA ASN A 60 -2.13 8.95 -4.02
C ASN A 60 -2.05 7.43 -4.11
N TYR A 61 -3.12 6.76 -4.53
CA TYR A 61 -3.08 5.31 -4.70
C TYR A 61 -4.02 4.84 -5.81
N PHE A 62 -3.64 3.74 -6.46
CA PHE A 62 -4.43 3.13 -7.53
C PHE A 62 -4.10 1.64 -7.68
N ILE A 63 -5.03 0.90 -8.29
CA ILE A 63 -4.76 -0.45 -8.82
C ILE A 63 -4.28 -0.25 -10.27
N PRO A 64 -3.07 -0.70 -10.63
CA PRO A 64 -2.57 -0.55 -11.98
C PRO A 64 -3.35 -1.43 -12.96
N SER A 65 -3.64 -0.90 -14.15
CA SER A 65 -4.40 -1.62 -15.19
C SER A 65 -3.67 -2.88 -15.72
N TRP A 66 -2.35 -2.93 -15.59
CA TRP A 66 -1.53 -4.08 -16.00
C TRP A 66 -1.42 -5.16 -14.92
N ASN A 67 -1.83 -4.89 -13.67
CA ASN A 67 -1.82 -5.90 -12.61
C ASN A 67 -2.85 -5.60 -11.51
N LEU A 68 -4.02 -6.26 -11.61
CA LEU A 68 -5.12 -6.11 -10.65
C LEU A 68 -4.81 -6.68 -9.26
N GLY A 69 -3.73 -7.43 -9.12
CA GLY A 69 -3.27 -7.99 -7.86
C GLY A 69 -2.44 -7.02 -7.04
N GLN A 70 -2.24 -5.79 -7.52
CA GLN A 70 -1.38 -4.79 -6.89
C GLN A 70 -2.13 -3.53 -6.52
N ILE A 71 -1.63 -2.84 -5.50
CA ILE A 71 -1.95 -1.44 -5.22
C ILE A 71 -0.63 -0.68 -5.27
N VAL A 72 -0.60 0.42 -6.01
CA VAL A 72 0.52 1.37 -6.00
C VAL A 72 0.12 2.54 -5.11
N VAL A 73 0.99 2.92 -4.18
CA VAL A 73 0.82 4.05 -3.26
C VAL A 73 1.98 5.01 -3.44
N GLU A 74 1.69 6.27 -3.72
CA GLU A 74 2.68 7.31 -4.01
C GLU A 74 2.53 8.50 -3.07
N TYR A 75 3.66 9.08 -2.69
CA TYR A 75 3.74 10.33 -1.95
C TYR A 75 4.86 11.18 -2.50
N ILE A 76 4.56 12.44 -2.79
CA ILE A 76 5.54 13.45 -3.19
C ILE A 76 5.61 14.48 -2.06
N GLU A 77 6.79 14.59 -1.44
CA GLU A 77 7.12 15.70 -0.56
C GLU A 77 7.33 16.96 -1.42
N LEU A 78 6.61 18.02 -1.07
CA LEU A 78 6.64 19.32 -1.74
C LEU A 78 7.70 20.24 -1.14
#